data_AF-A0A6N2YJP8-F1
#
_entry.id   AF-A0A6N2YJP8-F1
#
_cell.length_a   1.000
_cell.length_b   1.000
_cell.length_c   1.000
_cell.angle_alpha   90.00
_cell.angle_beta   90.00
_cell.angle_gamma   90.00
#
_symmetry.space_group_name_H-M   'P 1'
#
loop_
_entity.id
_entity.type
_entity.pdbx_description
1 polymer ?
#
loop_
_entity_poly.entity_id
_entity_poly.type
_entity_poly.pdbx_seq_one_letter_code
_entity_poly.pdbx_strand_id
1 'polypeptide(L)'
;MKKQLAAIFAATAVLGVTTAFAANPFSDVTPDSWAYQAVSQLANAGIVNGYPDGTFKGQNNITRYEMAQMVAKAMANQDRANAEQQAMINRLADEFSNELNNLGVRVARLEDRVGNVKVTGDARLRYKDAEHAKSKFDARARVQFNAKVNDRTDAVVRLTSGNFELGDSRTEGKADAQIDRAYVNHKFGERVSSKAGRFNQVIGGGLAFDGTFDGAQLNVGNDKIMAQAAYGYMVSGDAAGLTKEENVTDLIVNVNGKVGKHAMVGGFYDRINQDDDVRNVYGFNADANFDKIWIGGEWLKASSLEESQAWTAGVGYGNYDIKKQGTWGVKGQYFNAKENAPIIDTTYNHIYTTDAKGWMATVDYALQNNVGLTANYGFDWKDQNGNDKADFYRADLNYKF
;
A
#
# COMPACT_ATOMS: atom_id res chain seq x y z
N MET A 1 -41.22 0.18 -5.22
CA MET A 1 -41.62 -1.25 -5.15
C MET A 1 -41.09 -2.10 -6.31
N LYS A 2 -41.37 -1.82 -7.59
CA LYS A 2 -40.97 -2.70 -8.71
C LYS A 2 -39.45 -2.88 -8.90
N LYS A 3 -38.59 -1.92 -8.55
CA LYS A 3 -37.14 -1.98 -8.81
C LYS A 3 -36.31 -2.75 -7.78
N GLN A 4 -36.73 -2.79 -6.51
CA GLN A 4 -35.96 -3.43 -5.42
C GLN A 4 -36.25 -4.94 -5.32
N LEU A 5 -37.50 -5.36 -5.50
CA LEU A 5 -37.85 -6.78 -5.68
C LEU A 5 -37.23 -7.33 -6.96
N ALA A 6 -37.28 -6.59 -8.08
CA ALA A 6 -36.63 -6.99 -9.32
C ALA A 6 -35.12 -7.26 -9.19
N ALA A 7 -34.42 -6.63 -8.24
CA ALA A 7 -32.99 -6.88 -8.01
C ALA A 7 -32.73 -8.24 -7.34
N ILE A 8 -33.56 -8.65 -6.37
CA ILE A 8 -33.52 -9.99 -5.76
C ILE A 8 -33.96 -11.05 -6.79
N PHE A 9 -34.99 -10.76 -7.58
CA PHE A 9 -35.49 -11.63 -8.66
C PHE A 9 -34.54 -11.71 -9.88
N ALA A 10 -33.72 -10.70 -10.15
CA ALA A 10 -32.73 -10.72 -11.23
C ALA A 10 -31.51 -11.59 -10.89
N ALA A 11 -31.22 -11.80 -9.62
CA ALA A 11 -30.13 -12.68 -9.17
C ALA A 11 -30.44 -14.18 -9.33
N THR A 12 -31.72 -14.55 -9.42
CA THR A 12 -32.18 -15.92 -9.68
C THR A 12 -32.35 -16.22 -11.17
N ALA A 13 -32.47 -15.21 -12.03
CA ALA A 13 -32.67 -15.36 -13.48
C ALA A 13 -31.41 -15.75 -14.27
N VAL A 14 -30.21 -15.73 -13.66
CA VAL A 14 -28.94 -16.14 -14.31
C VAL A 14 -28.64 -17.64 -14.09
N LEU A 15 -29.59 -18.41 -13.56
CA LEU A 15 -29.44 -19.85 -13.34
C LEU A 15 -29.82 -20.63 -14.60
N GLY A 16 -28.90 -20.66 -15.57
CA GLY A 16 -28.90 -21.59 -16.70
C GLY A 16 -28.68 -23.04 -16.24
N VAL A 17 -29.62 -23.60 -15.48
CA VAL A 17 -29.67 -25.03 -15.17
C VAL A 17 -31.06 -25.54 -15.56
N THR A 18 -31.14 -26.15 -16.74
CA THR A 18 -32.24 -27.04 -17.08
C THR A 18 -32.17 -28.27 -16.19
N THR A 19 -33.09 -28.42 -15.23
CA THR A 19 -33.87 -29.65 -14.94
C THR A 19 -34.56 -29.60 -13.56
N ALA A 20 -35.78 -30.16 -13.52
CA ALA A 20 -36.71 -30.36 -12.41
C ALA A 20 -37.41 -29.10 -11.82
N PHE A 21 -38.68 -28.90 -12.19
CA PHE A 21 -39.59 -27.97 -11.51
C PHE A 21 -39.76 -28.42 -10.05
N ALA A 22 -39.06 -27.76 -9.13
CA ALA A 22 -39.33 -27.93 -7.71
C ALA A 22 -40.75 -27.38 -7.42
N ALA A 23 -41.59 -28.20 -6.81
CA ALA A 23 -42.98 -27.85 -6.52
C ALA A 23 -43.01 -26.63 -5.58
N ASN A 24 -43.65 -25.55 -6.04
CA ASN A 24 -43.87 -24.36 -5.23
C ASN A 24 -44.84 -24.68 -4.08
N PRO A 25 -44.50 -24.40 -2.80
CA PRO A 25 -45.38 -24.68 -1.68
C PRO A 25 -46.52 -23.66 -1.49
N PHE A 26 -46.57 -22.57 -2.26
CA PHE A 26 -47.55 -21.49 -2.08
C PHE A 26 -48.71 -21.58 -3.07
N SER A 27 -49.94 -21.57 -2.54
CA SER A 27 -51.19 -21.74 -3.30
C SER A 27 -51.56 -20.55 -4.19
N ASP A 28 -51.07 -19.35 -3.87
CA ASP A 28 -51.34 -18.08 -4.59
C ASP A 28 -50.28 -17.74 -5.66
N VAL A 29 -49.32 -18.64 -5.90
CA VAL A 29 -48.29 -18.46 -6.92
C VAL A 29 -48.41 -19.62 -7.92
N THR A 30 -49.26 -19.40 -8.93
CA THR A 30 -49.57 -20.39 -9.97
C THR A 30 -48.39 -20.61 -10.92
N PRO A 31 -48.32 -21.77 -11.61
CA PRO A 31 -47.26 -22.07 -12.59
C PRO A 31 -47.09 -21.02 -13.69
N ASP A 32 -48.18 -20.31 -14.03
CA ASP A 32 -48.21 -19.29 -15.07
C ASP A 32 -47.71 -17.91 -14.57
N SER A 33 -47.42 -17.79 -13.28
CA SER A 33 -46.91 -16.55 -12.68
C SER A 33 -45.46 -16.30 -13.07
N TRP A 34 -45.15 -15.07 -13.47
CA TRP A 34 -43.76 -14.62 -13.73
C TRP A 34 -42.84 -14.81 -12.52
N ALA A 35 -43.40 -14.86 -11.30
CA ALA A 35 -42.65 -15.02 -10.06
C ALA A 35 -42.46 -16.50 -9.66
N TYR A 36 -43.12 -17.45 -10.34
CA TYR A 36 -43.19 -18.86 -9.93
C TYR A 36 -41.80 -19.47 -9.70
N GLN A 37 -40.90 -19.33 -10.68
CA GLN A 37 -39.56 -19.93 -10.62
C GLN A 37 -38.74 -19.34 -9.47
N ALA A 38 -38.71 -18.03 -9.34
CA ALA A 38 -37.89 -17.36 -8.33
C ALA A 38 -38.46 -17.55 -6.92
N VAL A 39 -39.78 -17.53 -6.74
CA VAL A 39 -40.41 -17.82 -5.44
C VAL A 39 -40.17 -19.28 -5.04
N SER A 40 -40.29 -20.22 -5.97
CA SER A 40 -39.99 -21.64 -5.71
C SER A 40 -38.52 -21.83 -5.30
N GLN A 41 -37.58 -21.20 -5.99
CA GLN A 41 -36.16 -21.26 -5.62
C GLN A 41 -35.87 -20.66 -4.24
N LEU A 42 -36.46 -19.50 -3.93
CA LEU A 42 -36.30 -18.85 -2.63
C LEU A 42 -36.94 -19.66 -1.49
N ALA A 43 -38.06 -20.34 -1.76
CA ALA A 43 -38.70 -21.24 -0.79
C ALA A 43 -37.84 -22.47 -0.51
N ASN A 44 -37.31 -23.11 -1.56
CA ASN A 44 -36.42 -24.26 -1.42
C ASN A 44 -35.11 -23.91 -0.71
N ALA A 45 -34.61 -22.69 -0.91
CA ALA A 45 -33.45 -22.17 -0.19
C ALA A 45 -33.75 -21.79 1.28
N GLY A 46 -35.00 -21.92 1.74
CA GLY A 46 -35.43 -21.53 3.09
C GLY A 46 -35.42 -20.02 3.34
N ILE A 47 -35.34 -19.21 2.28
CA ILE A 47 -35.28 -17.74 2.34
C ILE A 47 -36.70 -17.17 2.52
N VAL A 48 -37.70 -17.80 1.89
CA VAL A 48 -39.11 -17.43 1.96
C VAL A 48 -39.93 -18.58 2.54
N ASN A 49 -40.70 -18.32 3.60
CA ASN A 49 -41.53 -19.35 4.25
C ASN A 49 -43.04 -19.18 4.01
N GLY A 50 -43.46 -18.08 3.38
CA GLY A 50 -44.89 -17.74 3.21
C GLY A 50 -45.62 -17.52 4.53
N TYR A 51 -46.94 -17.53 4.46
CA TYR A 51 -47.86 -17.34 5.58
C TYR A 51 -48.43 -18.69 6.05
N PRO A 52 -48.93 -18.78 7.31
CA PRO A 52 -49.50 -20.03 7.84
C PRO A 52 -50.68 -20.61 7.05
N ASP A 53 -51.34 -19.78 6.23
CA ASP A 53 -52.43 -20.17 5.32
C ASP A 53 -51.93 -20.79 4.01
N GLY A 54 -50.61 -20.99 3.85
CA GLY A 54 -50.02 -21.61 2.66
C GLY A 54 -49.93 -20.67 1.46
N THR A 55 -49.89 -19.35 1.69
CA THR A 55 -49.74 -18.33 0.64
C THR A 55 -48.42 -17.56 0.75
N PHE A 56 -47.95 -16.96 -0.34
CA PHE A 56 -46.79 -16.07 -0.40
C PHE A 56 -47.18 -14.59 -0.22
N LYS A 57 -48.39 -14.22 -0.66
CA LYS A 57 -48.95 -12.86 -0.71
C LYS A 57 -48.04 -11.85 -1.42
N GLY A 58 -47.49 -12.22 -2.57
CA GLY A 58 -46.53 -11.41 -3.31
C GLY A 58 -47.02 -10.05 -3.82
N GLN A 59 -48.32 -9.75 -3.72
CA GLN A 59 -48.92 -8.45 -4.04
C GLN A 59 -48.97 -7.50 -2.84
N ASN A 60 -48.70 -7.98 -1.63
CA ASN A 60 -48.68 -7.15 -0.44
C ASN A 60 -47.39 -6.32 -0.35
N ASN A 61 -47.49 -5.18 0.32
CA ASN A 61 -46.31 -4.37 0.64
C ASN A 61 -45.45 -5.12 1.67
N ILE A 62 -44.17 -5.29 1.34
CA ILE A 62 -43.17 -5.80 2.27
C ILE A 62 -42.54 -4.63 3.04
N THR A 63 -42.39 -4.78 4.35
CA THR A 63 -41.66 -3.83 5.19
C THR A 63 -40.15 -3.98 5.01
N ARG A 64 -39.39 -2.93 5.33
CA ARG A 64 -37.92 -2.99 5.32
C ARG A 64 -37.38 -4.07 6.27
N TYR A 65 -38.08 -4.32 7.37
CA TYR A 65 -37.70 -5.34 8.35
C TYR A 65 -37.90 -6.75 7.82
N GLU A 66 -39.03 -7.03 7.16
CA GLU A 66 -39.27 -8.33 6.50
C GLU A 66 -38.26 -8.57 5.38
N MET A 67 -37.88 -7.52 4.63
CA MET A 67 -36.83 -7.63 3.63
C MET A 67 -35.46 -7.94 4.26
N ALA A 68 -35.12 -7.30 5.38
CA ALA A 68 -33.89 -7.59 6.11
C ALA A 68 -33.85 -9.03 6.65
N GLN A 69 -34.99 -9.59 7.09
CA GLN A 69 -35.08 -11.00 7.48
C GLN A 69 -34.81 -11.95 6.30
N MET A 70 -35.29 -11.62 5.10
CA MET A 70 -34.97 -12.39 3.88
C MET A 70 -33.48 -12.31 3.55
N VAL A 71 -32.88 -11.13 3.65
CA VAL A 71 -31.42 -10.94 3.42
C VAL A 71 -30.60 -11.71 4.45
N ALA A 72 -30.97 -11.69 5.73
CA ALA A 72 -30.32 -12.45 6.79
C ALA A 72 -30.29 -13.96 6.48
N LYS A 73 -31.42 -14.51 6.02
CA LYS A 73 -31.53 -15.92 5.63
C LYS A 73 -30.73 -16.25 4.38
N ALA A 74 -30.66 -15.32 3.42
CA ALA A 74 -29.83 -15.48 2.23
C ALA A 74 -28.33 -15.50 2.60
N MET A 75 -27.90 -14.64 3.53
CA MET A 75 -26.53 -14.64 4.05
C MET A 75 -26.17 -15.96 4.76
N ALA A 76 -27.09 -16.54 5.53
CA ALA A 76 -26.87 -17.83 6.19
C ALA A 76 -26.68 -19.00 5.20
N ASN A 77 -27.10 -18.83 3.93
CA ASN A 77 -26.96 -19.82 2.87
C ASN A 77 -25.92 -19.40 1.80
N GLN A 78 -25.08 -18.39 2.08
CA GLN A 78 -24.15 -17.81 1.11
C GLN A 78 -23.13 -18.82 0.56
N ASP A 79 -22.76 -19.84 1.35
CA ASP A 79 -21.80 -20.88 0.93
C ASP A 79 -22.34 -21.78 -0.19
N ARG A 80 -23.68 -21.79 -0.39
CA ARG A 80 -24.34 -22.53 -1.47
C ARG A 80 -24.55 -21.67 -2.73
N ALA A 81 -24.16 -20.40 -2.68
CA ALA A 81 -24.35 -19.43 -3.75
C ALA A 81 -23.10 -19.29 -4.61
N ASN A 82 -23.28 -19.05 -5.91
CA ASN A 82 -22.16 -18.77 -6.83
C ASN A 82 -21.61 -17.34 -6.63
N ALA A 83 -20.46 -17.02 -7.25
CA ALA A 83 -19.76 -15.74 -7.04
C ALA A 83 -20.63 -14.49 -7.33
N GLU A 84 -21.49 -14.54 -8.35
CA GLU A 84 -22.39 -13.43 -8.70
C GLU A 84 -23.51 -13.25 -7.67
N GLN A 85 -24.07 -14.36 -7.19
CA GLN A 85 -25.10 -14.37 -6.14
C GLN A 85 -24.53 -13.89 -4.80
N GLN A 86 -23.32 -14.30 -4.44
CA GLN A 86 -22.62 -13.81 -3.26
C GLN A 86 -22.40 -12.29 -3.33
N ALA A 87 -22.00 -11.76 -4.50
CA ALA A 87 -21.86 -10.32 -4.70
C ALA A 87 -23.20 -9.57 -4.54
N MET A 88 -24.31 -10.17 -4.96
CA MET A 88 -25.63 -9.57 -4.81
C MET A 88 -26.15 -9.61 -3.37
N ILE A 89 -26.03 -10.76 -2.69
CA ILE A 89 -26.33 -10.90 -1.26
C ILE A 89 -25.53 -9.87 -0.45
N ASN A 90 -24.27 -9.66 -0.83
CA ASN A 90 -23.43 -8.64 -0.23
C ASN A 90 -23.97 -7.21 -0.43
N ARG A 91 -24.33 -6.81 -1.65
CA ARG A 91 -24.92 -5.48 -1.87
C ARG A 91 -26.22 -5.27 -1.08
N LEU A 92 -27.05 -6.31 -0.99
CA LEU A 92 -28.30 -6.25 -0.22
C LEU A 92 -28.04 -6.17 1.28
N ALA A 93 -27.06 -6.91 1.80
CA ALA A 93 -26.65 -6.82 3.19
C ALA A 93 -26.13 -5.41 3.55
N ASP A 94 -25.51 -4.70 2.59
CA ASP A 94 -25.10 -3.30 2.77
C ASP A 94 -26.31 -2.34 2.81
N GLU A 95 -27.30 -2.54 1.94
CA GLU A 95 -28.51 -1.68 1.86
C GLU A 95 -29.41 -1.80 3.11
N PHE A 96 -29.41 -2.97 3.77
CA PHE A 96 -30.24 -3.28 4.95
C PHE A 96 -29.42 -3.41 6.24
N SER A 97 -28.23 -2.81 6.30
CA SER A 97 -27.29 -3.00 7.41
C SER A 97 -27.86 -2.62 8.78
N ASN A 98 -28.67 -1.57 8.84
CA ASN A 98 -29.28 -1.08 10.08
C ASN A 98 -30.32 -2.06 10.61
N GLU A 99 -31.15 -2.59 9.73
CA GLU A 99 -32.18 -3.58 10.05
C GLU A 99 -31.57 -4.94 10.42
N LEU A 100 -30.48 -5.35 9.75
CA LEU A 100 -29.74 -6.59 10.06
C LEU A 100 -29.06 -6.54 11.43
N ASN A 101 -28.51 -5.38 11.81
CA ASN A 101 -27.92 -5.18 13.14
C ASN A 101 -28.99 -5.31 14.24
N ASN A 102 -30.16 -4.71 14.03
CA ASN A 102 -31.31 -4.85 14.95
C ASN A 102 -31.85 -6.29 15.04
N LEU A 103 -31.56 -7.14 14.05
CA LEU A 103 -31.88 -8.56 14.03
C LEU A 103 -30.80 -9.44 14.68
N GLY A 104 -29.70 -8.86 15.16
CA GLY A 104 -28.57 -9.60 15.75
C GLY A 104 -27.75 -10.40 14.73
N VAL A 105 -27.91 -10.11 13.44
CA VAL A 105 -27.22 -10.81 12.35
C VAL A 105 -25.84 -10.17 12.17
N ARG A 106 -24.79 -10.88 12.61
CA ARG A 106 -23.39 -10.48 12.41
C ARG A 106 -23.05 -10.56 10.92
N VAL A 107 -23.04 -9.41 10.24
CA VAL A 107 -22.49 -9.31 8.89
C VAL A 107 -20.97 -9.32 9.05
N ALA A 108 -20.27 -10.35 8.55
CA ALA A 108 -18.81 -10.44 8.64
C ALA A 108 -18.09 -9.20 8.05
N ARG A 109 -18.74 -8.44 7.15
CA ARG A 109 -18.28 -7.14 6.61
C ARG A 109 -18.58 -5.91 7.48
N LEU A 110 -19.34 -6.08 8.57
CA LEU A 110 -19.47 -5.06 9.62
C LEU A 110 -18.34 -5.20 10.65
N GLU A 111 -17.73 -6.38 10.82
CA GLU A 111 -16.55 -6.53 11.70
C GLU A 111 -15.32 -5.82 11.13
N ASP A 112 -15.17 -5.77 9.80
CA ASP A 112 -14.20 -4.89 9.10
C ASP A 112 -14.56 -3.40 9.13
N ARG A 113 -15.75 -3.05 9.67
CA ARG A 113 -16.18 -1.67 9.93
C ARG A 113 -16.36 -1.35 11.42
N VAL A 114 -16.06 -2.28 12.33
CA VAL A 114 -15.89 -1.97 13.77
C VAL A 114 -14.41 -1.66 14.01
N GLY A 115 -14.00 -0.56 13.41
CA GLY A 115 -12.65 -0.04 13.45
C GLY A 115 -12.45 0.93 12.29
N ASN A 116 -13.07 2.12 12.35
CA ASN A 116 -12.67 3.23 11.47
C ASN A 116 -11.17 3.53 11.56
N VAL A 117 -10.46 2.95 12.54
CA VAL A 117 -9.02 3.00 12.71
C VAL A 117 -8.45 1.58 12.67
N LYS A 118 -7.56 1.33 11.70
CA LYS A 118 -6.70 0.15 11.64
C LYS A 118 -5.32 0.49 12.19
N VAL A 119 -4.86 -0.24 13.20
CA VAL A 119 -3.49 -0.15 13.70
C VAL A 119 -2.61 -1.15 12.97
N THR A 120 -1.43 -0.71 12.56
CA THR A 120 -0.38 -1.53 11.93
C THR A 120 0.97 -1.11 12.51
N GLY A 121 2.01 -1.90 12.35
CA GLY A 121 3.35 -1.50 12.78
C GLY A 121 4.47 -2.32 12.19
N ASP A 122 5.68 -1.91 12.55
CA ASP A 122 6.88 -2.69 12.28
C ASP A 122 7.93 -2.47 13.37
N ALA A 123 8.77 -3.48 13.54
CA ALA A 123 9.98 -3.39 14.33
C ALA A 123 11.18 -3.86 13.50
N ARG A 124 12.34 -3.26 13.74
CA ARG A 124 13.60 -3.66 13.11
C ARG A 124 14.69 -3.76 14.16
N LEU A 125 15.45 -4.84 14.14
CA LEU A 125 16.77 -4.93 14.75
C LEU A 125 17.81 -4.87 13.63
N ARG A 126 18.86 -4.09 13.80
CA ARG A 126 19.87 -3.85 12.77
C ARG A 126 21.27 -3.95 13.34
N TYR A 127 22.08 -4.82 12.76
CA TYR A 127 23.52 -4.87 12.94
C TYR A 127 24.20 -4.18 11.76
N LYS A 128 25.17 -3.32 12.04
CA LYS A 128 26.02 -2.67 11.04
C LYS A 128 27.48 -2.82 11.44
N ASP A 129 28.31 -3.09 10.47
CA ASP A 129 29.76 -3.12 10.62
C ASP A 129 30.41 -2.52 9.38
N ALA A 130 31.56 -1.87 9.55
CA ALA A 130 32.34 -1.37 8.44
C ALA A 130 33.81 -1.52 8.77
N GLU A 131 34.63 -1.74 7.75
CA GLU A 131 36.07 -1.89 7.94
C GLU A 131 36.64 -0.67 8.66
N HIS A 132 37.47 -0.92 9.68
CA HIS A 132 38.05 0.09 10.57
C HIS A 132 37.04 0.93 11.38
N ALA A 133 35.77 0.54 11.44
CA ALA A 133 34.76 1.14 12.31
C ALA A 133 34.36 0.21 13.45
N LYS A 134 33.69 0.76 14.47
CA LYS A 134 33.03 -0.06 15.49
C LYS A 134 31.69 -0.56 14.98
N SER A 135 31.43 -1.85 15.17
CA SER A 135 30.10 -2.42 14.92
C SER A 135 29.03 -1.72 15.77
N LYS A 136 27.84 -1.54 15.20
CA LYS A 136 26.67 -0.95 15.87
C LYS A 136 25.49 -1.90 15.82
N PHE A 137 24.74 -1.95 16.91
CA PHE A 137 23.47 -2.66 16.97
C PHE A 137 22.36 -1.68 17.37
N ASP A 138 21.44 -1.40 16.45
CA ASP A 138 20.34 -0.46 16.67
C ASP A 138 18.98 -1.11 16.45
N ALA A 139 17.96 -0.51 17.05
CA ALA A 139 16.57 -0.93 16.90
C ALA A 139 15.67 0.24 16.52
N ARG A 140 14.52 -0.09 15.92
CA ARG A 140 13.43 0.85 15.64
C ARG A 140 12.09 0.14 15.83
N ALA A 141 11.13 0.81 16.45
CA ALA A 141 9.73 0.41 16.51
C ALA A 141 8.84 1.51 15.92
N ARG A 142 7.81 1.11 15.19
CA ARG A 142 6.81 2.02 14.60
C ARG A 142 5.40 1.47 14.79
N VAL A 143 4.48 2.37 15.12
CA VAL A 143 3.04 2.09 15.19
C VAL A 143 2.30 3.13 14.37
N GLN A 144 1.50 2.67 13.40
CA GLN A 144 0.74 3.49 12.47
C GLN A 144 -0.75 3.26 12.66
N PHE A 145 -1.47 4.34 12.89
CA PHE A 145 -2.91 4.41 12.95
C PHE A 145 -3.42 4.87 11.57
N ASN A 146 -4.26 4.05 10.96
CA ASN A 146 -4.86 4.30 9.66
C ASN A 146 -6.35 4.50 9.86
N ALA A 147 -6.80 5.76 9.85
CA ALA A 147 -8.19 6.12 10.05
C ALA A 147 -8.90 6.32 8.69
N LYS A 148 -9.97 5.57 8.43
CA LYS A 148 -10.89 5.85 7.33
C LYS A 148 -11.93 6.86 7.81
N VAL A 149 -11.79 8.12 7.38
CA VAL A 149 -12.70 9.22 7.75
C VAL A 149 -14.03 9.09 7.01
N ASN A 150 -13.97 8.74 5.72
CA ASN A 150 -15.12 8.37 4.88
C ASN A 150 -14.62 7.56 3.66
N ASP A 151 -15.48 7.28 2.67
CA ASP A 151 -15.11 6.47 1.49
C ASP A 151 -14.06 7.08 0.57
N ARG A 152 -13.74 8.37 0.74
CA ARG A 152 -12.79 9.11 -0.08
C ARG A 152 -11.63 9.70 0.73
N THR A 153 -11.70 9.69 2.05
CA THR A 153 -10.71 10.34 2.91
C THR A 153 -10.14 9.37 3.93
N ASP A 154 -8.82 9.29 3.96
CA ASP A 154 -8.03 8.56 4.95
C ASP A 154 -7.16 9.56 5.73
N ALA A 155 -6.99 9.34 7.03
CA ALA A 155 -6.03 10.04 7.87
C ALA A 155 -5.04 9.04 8.46
N VAL A 156 -3.76 9.38 8.45
CA VAL A 156 -2.68 8.49 8.91
C VAL A 156 -1.83 9.23 9.93
N VAL A 157 -1.59 8.58 11.06
CA VAL A 157 -0.61 9.03 12.06
C VAL A 157 0.32 7.88 12.36
N ARG A 158 1.63 8.11 12.35
CA ARG A 158 2.64 7.12 12.73
C ARG A 158 3.53 7.66 13.84
N LEU A 159 3.64 6.88 14.90
CA LEU A 159 4.62 7.04 15.95
C LEU A 159 5.85 6.17 15.62
N THR A 160 7.03 6.72 15.83
CA THR A 160 8.31 6.04 15.66
C THR A 160 9.17 6.27 16.89
N SER A 161 9.98 5.26 17.25
CA SER A 161 11.01 5.38 18.28
C SER A 161 12.27 6.12 17.81
N GLY A 162 12.32 6.50 16.51
CA GLY A 162 13.60 6.74 15.84
C GLY A 162 14.48 5.49 15.85
N ASN A 163 15.73 5.62 15.40
CA ASN A 163 16.72 4.58 15.63
C ASN A 163 17.35 4.82 17.01
N PHE A 164 17.39 3.80 17.86
CA PHE A 164 18.10 3.86 19.13
C PHE A 164 19.16 2.75 19.20
N GLU A 165 20.37 3.09 19.65
CA GLU A 165 21.49 2.17 19.74
C GLU A 165 21.37 1.32 21.02
N LEU A 166 21.50 0.00 20.89
CA LEU A 166 21.45 -0.94 21.99
C LEU A 166 22.84 -1.04 22.63
N GLY A 167 22.90 -0.83 23.95
CA GLY A 167 24.15 -0.88 24.71
C GLY A 167 24.89 0.47 24.83
N ASP A 168 24.42 1.53 24.16
CA ASP A 168 24.92 2.89 24.37
C ASP A 168 24.18 3.58 25.52
N SER A 169 24.91 3.95 26.58
CA SER A 169 24.36 4.59 27.78
C SER A 169 24.46 6.12 27.76
N ARG A 170 25.07 6.73 26.73
CA ARG A 170 25.33 8.18 26.67
C ARG A 170 24.05 9.03 26.59
N THR A 171 22.97 8.48 26.04
CA THR A 171 21.64 9.12 25.98
C THR A 171 20.71 8.68 27.12
N GLU A 172 21.26 8.10 28.19
CA GLU A 172 20.51 7.37 29.23
C GLU A 172 19.67 6.20 28.67
N GLY A 173 19.94 5.77 27.42
CA GLY A 173 19.20 4.70 26.74
C GLY A 173 17.77 5.08 26.33
N LYS A 174 17.45 6.38 26.24
CA LYS A 174 16.11 6.83 25.83
C LYS A 174 15.92 6.68 24.33
N ALA A 175 14.79 6.08 23.94
CA ALA A 175 14.29 6.11 22.57
C ALA A 175 13.31 7.27 22.42
N ASP A 176 13.47 8.09 21.39
CA ASP A 176 12.59 9.24 21.15
C ASP A 176 11.25 8.79 20.59
N ALA A 177 10.14 9.17 21.22
CA ALA A 177 8.81 8.97 20.65
C ALA A 177 8.44 10.19 19.79
N GLN A 178 8.47 10.03 18.47
CA GLN A 178 8.20 11.11 17.53
C GLN A 178 7.08 10.75 16.54
N ILE A 179 6.42 11.76 15.99
CA ILE A 179 5.47 11.62 14.88
C ILE A 179 6.23 11.88 13.57
N ASP A 180 6.51 10.82 12.83
CA ASP A 180 7.17 10.90 11.52
C ASP A 180 6.18 10.83 10.35
N ARG A 181 4.91 10.55 10.60
CA ARG A 181 3.81 10.70 9.63
C ARG A 181 2.56 11.23 10.29
N ALA A 182 1.97 12.26 9.70
CA ALA A 182 0.69 12.82 10.09
C ALA A 182 0.09 13.52 8.86
N TYR A 183 -0.75 12.81 8.11
CA TYR A 183 -1.30 13.34 6.87
C TYR A 183 -2.72 12.88 6.62
N VAL A 184 -3.42 13.65 5.79
CA VAL A 184 -4.72 13.30 5.23
C VAL A 184 -4.55 13.03 3.75
N ASN A 185 -5.16 11.95 3.26
CA ASN A 185 -5.26 11.62 1.85
C ASN A 185 -6.74 11.68 1.42
N HIS A 186 -7.04 12.42 0.38
CA HIS A 186 -8.39 12.57 -0.16
C HIS A 186 -8.44 12.18 -1.64
N LYS A 187 -9.42 11.36 -2.03
CA LYS A 187 -9.69 10.94 -3.40
C LYS A 187 -10.85 11.75 -3.96
N PHE A 188 -10.58 12.55 -5.00
CA PHE A 188 -11.63 13.31 -5.71
C PHE A 188 -12.38 12.45 -6.74
N GLY A 189 -11.84 11.27 -7.05
CA GLY A 189 -12.41 10.27 -7.95
C GLY A 189 -11.48 9.07 -8.06
N GLU A 190 -11.61 8.30 -9.13
CA GLU A 190 -10.76 7.12 -9.36
C GLU A 190 -9.31 7.47 -9.74
N ARG A 191 -9.08 8.66 -10.30
CA ARG A 191 -7.81 9.04 -10.93
C ARG A 191 -7.08 10.19 -10.26
N VAL A 192 -7.70 10.87 -9.31
CA VAL A 192 -7.16 12.09 -8.71
C VAL A 192 -7.25 11.98 -7.20
N SER A 193 -6.12 12.16 -6.52
CA SER A 193 -6.06 12.23 -5.07
C SER A 193 -5.04 13.24 -4.60
N SER A 194 -5.29 13.87 -3.46
CA SER A 194 -4.34 14.76 -2.80
C SER A 194 -3.96 14.24 -1.43
N LYS A 195 -2.70 14.45 -1.05
CA LYS A 195 -2.18 14.20 0.28
C LYS A 195 -1.67 15.52 0.87
N ALA A 196 -1.94 15.80 2.14
CA ALA A 196 -1.43 16.99 2.82
C ALA A 196 -1.03 16.66 4.27
N GLY A 197 0.09 17.22 4.71
CA GLY A 197 0.68 17.01 6.03
C GLY A 197 2.10 16.46 5.94
N ARG A 198 2.49 15.68 6.95
CA ARG A 198 3.78 14.97 7.02
C ARG A 198 3.65 13.56 6.47
N PHE A 199 4.34 13.25 5.37
CA PHE A 199 4.24 11.95 4.71
C PHE A 199 5.56 11.49 4.11
N ASN A 200 5.59 10.26 3.59
CA ASN A 200 6.74 9.74 2.84
C ASN A 200 6.67 10.24 1.40
N GLN A 201 7.72 10.91 0.93
CA GLN A 201 7.88 11.32 -0.46
C GLN A 201 9.03 10.52 -1.08
N VAL A 202 8.84 10.08 -2.32
CA VAL A 202 9.87 9.41 -3.11
C VAL A 202 10.06 10.20 -4.40
N ILE A 203 11.30 10.48 -4.77
CA ILE A 203 11.66 11.12 -6.03
C ILE A 203 12.25 10.03 -6.95
N GLY A 204 11.70 9.89 -8.15
CA GLY A 204 12.13 8.88 -9.12
C GLY A 204 12.00 7.45 -8.59
N GLY A 205 13.12 6.73 -8.60
CA GLY A 205 13.28 5.39 -8.02
C GLY A 205 13.75 5.39 -6.57
N GLY A 206 13.96 6.57 -5.97
CA GLY A 206 14.40 6.73 -4.58
C GLY A 206 15.91 6.94 -4.40
N LEU A 207 16.67 7.18 -5.48
CA LEU A 207 18.09 7.52 -5.39
C LEU A 207 18.32 8.91 -4.77
N ALA A 208 17.62 9.95 -5.25
CA ALA A 208 17.73 11.31 -4.71
C ALA A 208 17.10 11.44 -3.32
N PHE A 209 15.85 11.00 -3.21
CA PHE A 209 15.04 11.18 -2.01
C PHE A 209 14.00 10.06 -1.84
N ASP A 210 14.02 9.38 -0.70
CA ASP A 210 12.96 8.51 -0.16
C ASP A 210 12.90 8.75 1.35
N GLY A 211 12.14 9.79 1.71
CA GLY A 211 12.23 10.37 3.05
C GLY A 211 10.93 10.98 3.55
N THR A 212 11.02 11.58 4.73
CA THR A 212 9.92 12.31 5.36
C THR A 212 9.82 13.70 4.75
N PHE A 213 8.60 14.09 4.38
CA PHE A 213 8.30 15.33 3.67
C PHE A 213 7.08 16.00 4.29
N ASP A 214 7.19 17.30 4.53
CA ASP A 214 6.11 18.13 5.05
C ASP A 214 5.57 19.01 3.92
N GLY A 215 4.33 18.76 3.48
CA GLY A 215 3.77 19.54 2.38
C GLY A 215 2.43 19.06 1.85
N ALA A 216 2.22 19.30 0.56
CA ALA A 216 1.06 18.83 -0.18
C ALA A 216 1.51 18.09 -1.44
N GLN A 217 0.78 17.05 -1.81
CA GLN A 217 1.04 16.22 -2.98
C GLN A 217 -0.27 15.97 -3.73
N LEU A 218 -0.28 16.20 -5.03
CA LEU A 218 -1.34 15.81 -5.94
C LEU A 218 -0.89 14.59 -6.74
N ASN A 219 -1.75 13.60 -6.87
CA ASN A 219 -1.55 12.42 -7.70
C ASN A 219 -2.65 12.39 -8.76
N VAL A 220 -2.26 12.21 -10.02
CA VAL A 220 -3.15 12.12 -11.17
C VAL A 220 -2.73 10.94 -12.03
N GLY A 221 -3.62 9.97 -12.22
CA GLY A 221 -3.26 8.80 -13.02
C GLY A 221 -4.18 7.61 -12.85
N ASN A 222 -3.66 6.45 -13.26
CA ASN A 222 -4.28 5.14 -13.16
C ASN A 222 -3.19 4.06 -13.04
N ASP A 223 -3.58 2.79 -13.16
CA ASP A 223 -2.64 1.66 -13.02
C ASP A 223 -1.55 1.59 -14.10
N LYS A 224 -1.66 2.35 -15.20
CA LYS A 224 -0.68 2.35 -16.30
C LYS A 224 0.23 3.55 -16.25
N ILE A 225 -0.27 4.73 -15.87
CA ILE A 225 0.51 5.97 -15.83
C ILE A 225 0.08 6.77 -14.60
N MET A 226 1.07 7.27 -13.86
CA MET A 226 0.85 8.05 -12.65
C MET A 226 1.78 9.25 -12.69
N ALA A 227 1.18 10.44 -12.67
CA ALA A 227 1.87 11.70 -12.47
C ALA A 227 1.62 12.18 -11.05
N GLN A 228 2.65 12.72 -10.43
CA GLN A 228 2.61 13.26 -9.08
C GLN A 228 3.30 14.61 -9.07
N ALA A 229 2.70 15.58 -8.39
CA ALA A 229 3.32 16.86 -8.08
C ALA A 229 3.29 17.07 -6.57
N ALA A 230 4.42 17.40 -5.94
CA ALA A 230 4.50 17.71 -4.52
C ALA A 230 5.19 19.05 -4.30
N TYR A 231 4.70 19.81 -3.30
CA TYR A 231 5.28 21.07 -2.87
C TYR A 231 5.40 21.10 -1.35
N GLY A 232 6.56 21.44 -0.83
CA GLY A 232 6.83 21.37 0.61
C GLY A 232 8.32 21.31 0.93
N TYR A 233 8.64 20.66 2.06
CA TYR A 233 9.98 20.59 2.63
C TYR A 233 10.40 19.14 2.84
N MET A 234 11.63 18.81 2.43
CA MET A 234 12.30 17.60 2.90
C MET A 234 12.67 17.76 4.39
N VAL A 235 12.43 16.74 5.22
CA VAL A 235 12.71 16.82 6.67
C VAL A 235 13.51 15.63 7.22
N SER A 236 14.07 14.81 6.32
CA SER A 236 14.94 13.68 6.66
C SER A 236 16.20 13.67 5.80
N GLY A 237 17.12 12.74 6.09
CA GLY A 237 18.44 12.71 5.47
C GLY A 237 19.24 13.97 5.81
N ASP A 238 19.90 14.55 4.81
CA ASP A 238 20.72 15.76 4.99
C ASP A 238 19.89 17.02 5.32
N ALA A 239 18.58 17.00 5.10
CA ALA A 239 17.67 18.07 5.52
C ALA A 239 17.20 17.94 6.98
N ALA A 240 17.58 16.86 7.69
CA ALA A 240 17.20 16.67 9.08
C ALA A 240 17.91 17.68 10.01
N GLY A 241 17.14 18.31 10.91
CA GLY A 241 17.66 19.26 11.90
C GLY A 241 17.73 20.71 11.44
N LEU A 242 17.46 21.00 10.16
CA LEU A 242 17.33 22.36 9.65
C LEU A 242 16.14 23.09 10.30
N THR A 243 16.34 24.37 10.63
CA THR A 243 15.24 25.26 11.00
C THR A 243 14.35 25.55 9.79
N LYS A 244 13.16 26.11 10.03
CA LYS A 244 12.25 26.49 8.94
C LYS A 244 12.83 27.59 8.02
N GLU A 245 13.75 28.40 8.53
CA GLU A 245 14.40 29.47 7.77
C GLU A 245 15.53 28.93 6.88
N GLU A 246 16.20 27.88 7.33
CA GLU A 246 17.26 27.19 6.56
C GLU A 246 16.69 26.18 5.56
N ASN A 247 15.56 25.55 5.90
CA ASN A 247 14.97 24.51 5.07
C ASN A 247 14.24 25.12 3.86
N VAL A 248 14.71 24.77 2.67
CA VAL A 248 14.20 25.28 1.40
C VAL A 248 12.96 24.52 0.94
N THR A 249 12.20 25.14 0.04
CA THR A 249 10.98 24.51 -0.51
C THR A 249 11.27 23.86 -1.84
N ASP A 250 10.67 22.70 -2.06
CA ASP A 250 10.84 21.88 -3.25
C ASP A 250 9.53 21.79 -4.03
N LEU A 251 9.60 21.89 -5.36
CA LEU A 251 8.53 21.51 -6.29
C LEU A 251 8.98 20.27 -7.05
N ILE A 252 8.45 19.13 -6.61
CA ILE A 252 8.75 17.82 -7.16
C ILE A 252 7.66 17.42 -8.15
N VAL A 253 8.06 16.94 -9.32
CA VAL A 253 7.20 16.32 -10.32
C VAL A 253 7.76 14.94 -10.65
N ASN A 254 6.97 13.89 -10.43
CA ASN A 254 7.27 12.51 -10.85
C ASN A 254 6.27 12.08 -11.93
N VAL A 255 6.73 11.35 -12.94
CA VAL A 255 5.87 10.68 -13.91
C VAL A 255 6.38 9.27 -14.14
N ASN A 256 5.57 8.28 -13.82
CA ASN A 256 5.93 6.87 -13.97
C ASN A 256 4.85 6.16 -14.80
N GLY A 257 5.28 5.22 -15.65
CA GLY A 257 4.39 4.50 -16.54
C GLY A 257 4.84 3.08 -16.84
N LYS A 258 3.87 2.18 -16.98
CA LYS A 258 4.09 0.81 -17.43
C LYS A 258 4.35 0.78 -18.94
N VAL A 259 5.44 0.15 -19.35
CA VAL A 259 5.78 -0.13 -20.74
C VAL A 259 5.64 -1.64 -20.96
N GLY A 260 4.56 -2.04 -21.63
CA GLY A 260 4.20 -3.44 -21.77
C GLY A 260 3.79 -4.09 -20.44
N LYS A 261 4.08 -5.38 -20.28
CA LYS A 261 3.70 -6.17 -19.09
C LYS A 261 4.79 -6.22 -18.01
N HIS A 262 6.03 -5.93 -18.40
CA HIS A 262 7.21 -6.27 -17.60
C HIS A 262 8.01 -5.06 -17.16
N ALA A 263 7.87 -3.90 -17.81
CA ALA A 263 8.69 -2.73 -17.51
C ALA A 263 7.87 -1.58 -16.93
N MET A 264 8.48 -0.83 -16.03
CA MET A 264 8.06 0.49 -15.60
C MET A 264 9.21 1.46 -15.86
N VAL A 265 8.87 2.61 -16.43
CA VAL A 265 9.81 3.70 -16.66
C VAL A 265 9.27 4.95 -15.98
N GLY A 266 10.17 5.77 -15.47
CA GLY A 266 9.80 7.01 -14.83
C GLY A 266 10.83 8.10 -15.07
N GLY A 267 10.37 9.32 -14.83
CA GLY A 267 11.20 10.51 -14.85
C GLY A 267 10.73 11.45 -13.76
N PHE A 268 11.67 12.25 -13.25
CA PHE A 268 11.36 13.26 -12.27
C PHE A 268 12.08 14.57 -12.55
N TYR A 269 11.50 15.62 -12.01
CA TYR A 269 12.06 16.95 -11.96
C TYR A 269 11.76 17.55 -10.60
N ASP A 270 12.78 18.06 -9.94
CA ASP A 270 12.68 18.75 -8.67
C ASP A 270 13.26 20.15 -8.83
N ARG A 271 12.47 21.17 -8.44
CA ARG A 271 12.91 22.56 -8.39
C ARG A 271 13.02 22.98 -6.94
N ILE A 272 14.24 23.27 -6.54
CA ILE A 272 14.61 23.71 -5.20
C ILE A 272 14.58 25.25 -5.21
N ASN A 273 13.79 25.82 -4.32
CA ASN A 273 13.53 27.25 -4.26
C ASN A 273 14.62 27.97 -3.46
N GLN A 274 15.81 28.06 -4.04
CA GLN A 274 16.98 28.75 -3.48
C GLN A 274 17.81 29.46 -4.56
N ASP A 275 18.54 30.50 -4.16
CA ASP A 275 19.27 31.37 -5.08
C ASP A 275 20.72 30.94 -5.34
N ASP A 276 21.43 30.37 -4.36
CA ASP A 276 22.90 30.25 -4.42
C ASP A 276 23.46 28.83 -4.66
N ASP A 277 22.61 27.80 -4.80
CA ASP A 277 23.08 26.40 -4.80
C ASP A 277 22.31 25.51 -5.83
N VAL A 278 22.07 24.22 -5.57
CA VAL A 278 21.29 23.31 -6.42
C VAL A 278 19.92 23.92 -6.69
N ARG A 279 19.60 24.22 -7.95
CA ARG A 279 18.29 24.80 -8.32
C ARG A 279 17.33 23.78 -8.87
N ASN A 280 17.84 22.84 -9.66
CA ASN A 280 17.00 21.82 -10.26
C ASN A 280 17.74 20.49 -10.29
N VAL A 281 17.06 19.44 -9.87
CA VAL A 281 17.51 18.05 -9.99
C VAL A 281 16.54 17.33 -10.90
N TYR A 282 17.06 16.54 -11.82
CA TYR A 282 16.21 15.72 -12.70
C TYR A 282 16.84 14.36 -12.90
N GLY A 283 16.00 13.39 -13.23
CA GLY A 283 16.45 12.03 -13.40
C GLY A 283 15.42 11.15 -14.08
N PHE A 284 15.84 9.93 -14.34
CA PHE A 284 15.01 8.89 -14.93
C PHE A 284 15.34 7.56 -14.28
N ASN A 285 14.32 6.72 -14.18
CA ASN A 285 14.44 5.38 -13.65
C ASN A 285 13.75 4.39 -14.58
N ALA A 286 14.26 3.17 -14.59
CA ALA A 286 13.63 2.07 -15.30
C ALA A 286 13.80 0.80 -14.49
N ASP A 287 12.74 0.02 -14.39
CA ASP A 287 12.75 -1.32 -13.82
C ASP A 287 11.99 -2.28 -14.74
N ALA A 288 12.48 -3.50 -14.82
CA ALA A 288 11.89 -4.57 -15.58
C ALA A 288 11.89 -5.87 -14.77
N ASN A 289 10.73 -6.51 -14.71
CA ASN A 289 10.49 -7.74 -13.97
C ASN A 289 10.04 -8.85 -14.95
N PHE A 290 10.86 -9.88 -15.09
CA PHE A 290 10.62 -11.05 -15.92
C PHE A 290 10.62 -12.30 -15.05
N ASP A 291 9.43 -12.77 -14.67
CA ASP A 291 9.27 -13.86 -13.70
C ASP A 291 9.99 -13.55 -12.38
N LYS A 292 11.11 -14.23 -12.09
CA LYS A 292 11.93 -13.99 -10.89
C LYS A 292 13.10 -13.04 -11.13
N ILE A 293 13.32 -12.59 -12.36
CA ILE A 293 14.44 -11.71 -12.69
C ILE A 293 13.98 -10.25 -12.60
N TRP A 294 14.72 -9.46 -11.84
CA TRP A 294 14.60 -8.02 -11.81
C TRP A 294 15.83 -7.40 -12.46
N ILE A 295 15.63 -6.39 -13.29
CA ILE A 295 16.69 -5.51 -13.81
C ILE A 295 16.20 -4.10 -13.57
N GLY A 296 17.05 -3.22 -13.07
CA GLY A 296 16.65 -1.83 -12.93
C GLY A 296 17.79 -0.90 -12.65
N GLY A 297 17.48 0.38 -12.73
CA GLY A 297 18.43 1.44 -12.47
C GLY A 297 17.77 2.80 -12.45
N GLU A 298 18.54 3.77 -11.98
CA GLU A 298 18.16 5.15 -11.87
C GLU A 298 19.37 6.02 -12.13
N TRP A 299 19.16 7.15 -12.79
CA TRP A 299 20.18 8.17 -13.01
C TRP A 299 19.59 9.54 -12.68
N LEU A 300 20.39 10.41 -12.09
CA LEU A 300 20.03 11.78 -11.75
C LEU A 300 21.20 12.76 -11.93
N LYS A 301 20.87 14.05 -12.02
CA LYS A 301 21.83 15.15 -12.10
C LYS A 301 21.23 16.46 -11.60
N ALA A 302 22.05 17.30 -10.97
CA ALA A 302 21.72 18.71 -10.74
C ALA A 302 22.09 19.58 -11.95
N SER A 303 21.19 20.47 -12.38
CA SER A 303 21.43 21.35 -13.53
C SER A 303 22.48 22.44 -13.25
N SER A 304 22.58 22.88 -11.99
CA SER A 304 23.41 24.02 -11.58
C SER A 304 24.77 23.63 -10.98
N LEU A 305 25.04 22.33 -10.78
CA LEU A 305 26.29 21.86 -10.20
C LEU A 305 27.06 20.98 -11.20
N GLU A 306 28.36 21.25 -11.30
CA GLU A 306 29.31 20.33 -11.93
C GLU A 306 29.49 19.09 -11.06
N GLU A 307 29.86 17.97 -11.69
CA GLU A 307 30.11 16.71 -10.98
C GLU A 307 28.97 16.26 -10.05
N SER A 308 27.73 16.45 -10.49
CA SER A 308 26.51 16.20 -9.70
C SER A 308 25.73 14.95 -10.12
N GLN A 309 26.34 14.10 -10.95
CA GLN A 309 25.67 12.92 -11.47
C GLN A 309 25.72 11.80 -10.44
N ALA A 310 24.59 11.12 -10.26
CA ALA A 310 24.55 9.84 -9.56
C ALA A 310 23.70 8.84 -10.33
N TRP A 311 24.07 7.57 -10.25
CA TRP A 311 23.28 6.50 -10.83
C TRP A 311 23.51 5.17 -10.14
N THR A 312 22.52 4.30 -10.30
CA THR A 312 22.59 2.90 -9.94
C THR A 312 22.05 2.04 -11.05
N ALA A 313 22.60 0.84 -11.19
CA ALA A 313 22.06 -0.20 -12.03
C ALA A 313 22.30 -1.56 -11.38
N GLY A 314 21.37 -2.49 -11.55
CA GLY A 314 21.56 -3.83 -11.04
C GLY A 314 20.60 -4.85 -11.57
N VAL A 315 20.83 -6.07 -11.08
CA VAL A 315 20.08 -7.27 -11.42
C VAL A 315 19.76 -8.02 -10.14
N GLY A 316 18.60 -8.65 -10.13
CA GLY A 316 18.11 -9.45 -9.02
C GLY A 316 17.46 -10.72 -9.49
N TYR A 317 17.47 -11.72 -8.62
CA TYR A 317 16.76 -12.97 -8.82
C TYR A 317 16.02 -13.39 -7.55
N GLY A 318 14.75 -13.74 -7.69
CA GLY A 318 13.91 -14.29 -6.64
C GLY A 318 12.52 -13.67 -6.61
N ASN A 319 11.77 -14.01 -5.58
CA ASN A 319 10.38 -13.62 -5.41
C ASN A 319 10.06 -13.28 -3.95
N TYR A 320 11.03 -12.66 -3.26
CA TYR A 320 10.91 -12.28 -1.86
C TYR A 320 9.63 -11.48 -1.60
N ASP A 321 8.83 -11.99 -0.68
CA ASP A 321 7.65 -11.35 -0.14
C ASP A 321 7.61 -11.68 1.35
N ILE A 322 7.93 -10.70 2.19
CA ILE A 322 7.97 -10.88 3.65
C ILE A 322 6.67 -11.46 4.22
N LYS A 323 5.53 -11.31 3.53
CA LYS A 323 4.24 -11.87 3.98
C LYS A 323 4.13 -13.38 3.77
N LYS A 324 5.05 -13.97 3.00
CA LYS A 324 5.05 -15.37 2.60
C LYS A 324 6.35 -16.03 3.05
N GLN A 325 6.25 -16.85 4.09
CA GLN A 325 7.34 -17.67 4.59
C GLN A 325 8.06 -18.44 3.46
N GLY A 326 9.38 -18.50 3.54
CA GLY A 326 10.24 -19.27 2.63
C GLY A 326 10.50 -18.59 1.28
N THR A 327 9.91 -17.42 1.01
CA THR A 327 10.28 -16.61 -0.15
C THR A 327 11.62 -15.91 0.07
N TRP A 328 12.36 -15.71 -1.01
CA TRP A 328 13.72 -15.16 -0.95
C TRP A 328 14.07 -14.40 -2.23
N GLY A 329 15.11 -13.59 -2.15
CA GLY A 329 15.66 -12.87 -3.28
C GLY A 329 17.10 -12.47 -3.05
N VAL A 330 17.84 -12.33 -4.15
CA VAL A 330 19.21 -11.82 -4.15
C VAL A 330 19.33 -10.72 -5.19
N LYS A 331 20.15 -9.70 -4.92
CA LYS A 331 20.42 -8.59 -5.84
C LYS A 331 21.89 -8.23 -5.83
N GLY A 332 22.40 -7.87 -6.99
CA GLY A 332 23.69 -7.19 -7.16
C GLY A 332 23.44 -5.84 -7.83
N GLN A 333 23.91 -4.77 -7.23
CA GLN A 333 23.71 -3.41 -7.72
C GLN A 333 25.04 -2.65 -7.69
N TYR A 334 25.31 -1.91 -8.75
CA TYR A 334 26.40 -0.95 -8.81
C TYR A 334 25.86 0.45 -8.52
N PHE A 335 26.64 1.24 -7.82
CA PHE A 335 26.36 2.63 -7.49
C PHE A 335 27.54 3.50 -7.91
N ASN A 336 27.24 4.69 -8.42
CA ASN A 336 28.23 5.72 -8.68
C ASN A 336 27.59 7.08 -8.43
N ALA A 337 28.12 7.80 -7.44
CA ALA A 337 27.74 9.15 -7.08
C ALA A 337 29.00 10.02 -7.13
N LYS A 338 28.96 11.08 -7.94
CA LYS A 338 30.04 12.07 -8.01
C LYS A 338 30.08 12.95 -6.75
N GLU A 339 31.10 13.80 -6.64
CA GLU A 339 31.34 14.65 -5.47
C GLU A 339 30.12 15.49 -5.07
N ASN A 340 29.43 16.08 -6.04
CA ASN A 340 28.29 16.96 -5.82
C ASN A 340 26.94 16.29 -6.12
N ALA A 341 26.86 14.96 -5.99
CA ALA A 341 25.62 14.23 -6.22
C ALA A 341 24.50 14.71 -5.27
N PRO A 342 23.33 15.13 -5.78
CA PRO A 342 22.25 15.68 -4.95
C PRO A 342 21.41 14.54 -4.35
N ILE A 343 22.02 13.71 -3.50
CA ILE A 343 21.36 12.64 -2.76
C ILE A 343 21.15 13.13 -1.33
N ILE A 344 19.90 13.34 -0.94
CA ILE A 344 19.54 13.90 0.37
C ILE A 344 19.15 12.79 1.36
N ASP A 345 18.31 11.84 0.93
CA ASP A 345 17.90 10.68 1.74
C ASP A 345 17.57 9.51 0.82
N THR A 346 18.31 8.41 0.83
CA THR A 346 18.16 7.40 -0.21
C THR A 346 17.50 6.12 0.28
N THR A 347 16.73 5.47 -0.60
CA THR A 347 16.10 4.18 -0.32
C THR A 347 17.13 3.05 -0.15
N TYR A 348 18.34 3.24 -0.70
CA TYR A 348 19.39 2.23 -0.73
C TYR A 348 20.16 2.16 0.59
N ASN A 349 20.59 0.95 0.97
CA ASN A 349 21.20 0.69 2.26
C ASN A 349 22.74 0.85 2.29
N HIS A 350 23.33 1.53 1.30
CA HIS A 350 24.76 1.84 1.28
C HIS A 350 25.08 3.07 2.13
N ILE A 351 26.35 3.22 2.54
CA ILE A 351 26.78 4.31 3.43
C ILE A 351 27.40 5.50 2.68
N TYR A 352 27.71 5.35 1.39
CA TYR A 352 28.38 6.38 0.59
C TYR A 352 27.43 7.03 -0.41
N THR A 353 27.05 8.29 -0.21
CA THR A 353 26.08 9.01 -1.04
C THR A 353 26.72 10.03 -1.99
N THR A 354 27.98 10.40 -1.76
CA THR A 354 28.77 11.33 -2.60
C THR A 354 30.21 10.83 -2.74
N ASP A 355 30.89 11.29 -3.79
CA ASP A 355 32.29 10.95 -4.12
C ASP A 355 32.60 9.46 -3.94
N ALA A 356 31.75 8.59 -4.50
CA ALA A 356 31.85 7.17 -4.28
C ALA A 356 31.27 6.33 -5.42
N LYS A 357 31.90 5.20 -5.67
CA LYS A 357 31.41 4.18 -6.60
C LYS A 357 31.76 2.79 -6.09
N GLY A 358 30.87 1.83 -6.26
CA GLY A 358 31.09 0.48 -5.75
C GLY A 358 29.88 -0.43 -5.92
N TRP A 359 29.99 -1.63 -5.38
CA TRP A 359 28.96 -2.66 -5.49
C TRP A 359 28.26 -2.90 -4.17
N MET A 360 27.00 -3.33 -4.25
CA MET A 360 26.23 -3.84 -3.13
C MET A 360 25.58 -5.17 -3.52
N ALA A 361 25.81 -6.19 -2.71
CA ALA A 361 25.06 -7.43 -2.74
C ALA A 361 23.98 -7.39 -1.64
N THR A 362 22.75 -7.76 -1.98
CA THR A 362 21.63 -7.85 -1.03
C THR A 362 21.02 -9.24 -1.09
N VAL A 363 20.73 -9.82 0.07
CA VAL A 363 20.01 -11.09 0.23
C VAL A 363 18.83 -10.86 1.15
N ASP A 364 17.64 -11.25 0.71
CA ASP A 364 16.39 -11.18 1.46
C ASP A 364 15.81 -12.59 1.66
N TYR A 365 15.34 -12.88 2.87
CA TYR A 365 14.71 -14.16 3.21
C TYR A 365 13.55 -13.99 4.19
N ALA A 366 12.37 -14.52 3.86
CA ALA A 366 11.21 -14.53 4.73
C ALA A 366 11.26 -15.73 5.68
N LEU A 367 11.74 -15.51 6.91
CA LEU A 367 11.88 -16.53 7.95
C LEU A 367 10.52 -17.12 8.36
N GLN A 368 9.52 -16.25 8.47
CA GLN A 368 8.12 -16.55 8.79
C GLN A 368 7.24 -15.51 8.09
N ASN A 369 5.92 -15.73 8.11
CA ASN A 369 4.99 -14.70 7.64
C ASN A 369 5.19 -13.41 8.45
N ASN A 370 5.50 -12.32 7.74
CA ASN A 370 5.81 -11.00 8.28
C ASN A 370 7.11 -10.89 9.09
N VAL A 371 8.00 -11.88 9.01
CA VAL A 371 9.34 -11.84 9.62
C VAL A 371 10.39 -12.09 8.55
N GLY A 372 11.24 -11.10 8.29
CA GLY A 372 12.22 -11.13 7.20
C GLY A 372 13.62 -10.76 7.67
N LEU A 373 14.61 -11.46 7.13
CA LEU A 373 16.02 -11.13 7.26
C LEU A 373 16.51 -10.50 5.96
N THR A 374 17.17 -9.36 6.05
CA THR A 374 17.85 -8.71 4.93
C THR A 374 19.33 -8.54 5.28
N ALA A 375 20.22 -9.09 4.46
CA ALA A 375 21.67 -8.90 4.57
C ALA A 375 22.17 -8.07 3.38
N ASN A 376 23.01 -7.07 3.64
CA ASN A 376 23.64 -6.23 2.63
C ASN A 376 25.15 -6.27 2.85
N TYR A 377 25.91 -6.36 1.76
CA TYR A 377 27.35 -6.26 1.74
C TYR A 377 27.78 -5.29 0.65
N GLY A 378 28.40 -4.19 1.05
CA GLY A 378 29.05 -3.24 0.15
C GLY A 378 30.51 -3.58 -0.02
N PHE A 379 30.97 -3.70 -1.26
CA PHE A 379 32.34 -4.10 -1.60
C PHE A 379 32.89 -3.36 -2.83
N ASP A 380 34.22 -3.33 -2.96
CA ASP A 380 34.94 -2.64 -4.04
C ASP A 380 34.52 -1.16 -4.16
N TRP A 381 34.30 -0.53 -3.01
CA TRP A 381 33.97 0.89 -2.94
C TRP A 381 35.23 1.73 -3.09
N LYS A 382 35.14 2.76 -3.92
CA LYS A 382 36.22 3.70 -4.19
C LYS A 382 35.68 5.12 -4.26
N ASP A 383 36.53 6.09 -4.00
CA ASP A 383 36.23 7.47 -4.39
C ASP A 383 36.29 7.66 -5.91
N GLN A 384 35.97 8.86 -6.40
CA GLN A 384 36.02 9.11 -7.84
C GLN A 384 37.45 9.02 -8.41
N ASN A 385 38.46 9.31 -7.58
CA ASN A 385 39.89 9.22 -7.89
C ASN A 385 40.43 7.77 -7.91
N GLY A 386 39.66 6.80 -7.39
CA GLY A 386 40.02 5.39 -7.35
C GLY A 386 40.71 4.95 -6.06
N ASN A 387 40.74 5.79 -5.02
CA ASN A 387 41.21 5.37 -3.70
C ASN A 387 40.16 4.47 -3.05
N ASP A 388 40.62 3.38 -2.43
CA ASP A 388 39.75 2.42 -1.77
C ASP A 388 39.00 3.05 -0.58
N LYS A 389 37.72 2.70 -0.45
CA LYS A 389 36.88 2.98 0.70
C LYS A 389 36.54 1.67 1.41
N ALA A 390 36.17 1.77 2.68
CA ALA A 390 35.88 0.63 3.53
C ALA A 390 34.70 -0.21 3.01
N ASP A 391 34.87 -1.52 3.06
CA ASP A 391 33.77 -2.47 2.93
C ASP A 391 32.81 -2.36 4.13
N PHE A 392 31.54 -2.66 3.92
CA PHE A 392 30.54 -2.58 4.98
C PHE A 392 29.45 -3.65 4.89
N TYR A 393 28.93 -4.02 6.06
CA TYR A 393 27.92 -5.06 6.23
C TYR A 393 26.74 -4.50 7.00
N ARG A 394 25.53 -4.92 6.61
CA ARG A 394 24.30 -4.62 7.35
C ARG A 394 23.36 -5.80 7.33
N ALA A 395 22.93 -6.22 8.51
CA ALA A 395 21.89 -7.24 8.67
C ALA A 395 20.69 -6.64 9.42
N ASP A 396 19.51 -6.72 8.81
CA ASP A 396 18.25 -6.25 9.36
C ASP A 396 17.31 -7.44 9.61
N LEU A 397 16.84 -7.60 10.84
CA LEU A 397 15.73 -8.48 11.18
C LEU A 397 14.46 -7.63 11.33
N ASN A 398 13.50 -7.86 10.43
CA ASN A 398 12.31 -7.04 10.25
C ASN A 398 11.05 -7.81 10.66
N TYR A 399 10.18 -7.16 11.41
CA TYR A 399 8.88 -7.66 11.83
C TYR A 399 7.80 -6.70 11.34
N LYS A 400 6.71 -7.22 10.75
CA LYS A 400 5.52 -6.44 10.39
C LYS A 400 4.29 -7.01 11.10
N PHE A 401 3.38 -6.16 11.56
CA PHE A 401 2.16 -6.57 12.26
C PHE A 401 0.97 -5.66 11.97
#